data_AF-A0A920INF9-F1
#
_entry.id   AF-A0A920INF9-F1
#
_cell.length_a   1.000
_cell.length_b   1.000
_cell.length_c   1.000
_cell.angle_alpha   90.00
_cell.angle_beta   90.00
_cell.angle_gamma   90.00
#
_symmetry.space_group_name_H-M   'P 1'
#
loop_
_entity.id
_entity.type
_entity.pdbx_description
1 polymer ?
#
loop_
_entity_poly.entity_id
_entity_poly.type
_entity_poly.pdbx_seq_one_letter_code
_entity_poly.pdbx_strand_id
1 'polypeptide(L)'
;MAQRTGATIYYLEFMPREGDQRAPVMSLFPAQGDIDIAVASEIAEAGRMISRGFISPEKSALIASDHRVFGITEKSATGDGSVDRDLILEMGTRYARTFIHFDMSEIVQRHGTVISAALLGAIAGSGALPFHSTVFET
;
A
#
# COMPACT_ATOMS: atom_id res chain seq x y z
N MET A 1 19.06 2.04 22.49
CA MET A 1 17.71 1.89 21.91
C MET A 1 17.85 2.01 20.40
N ALA A 2 17.78 0.90 19.65
CA ALA A 2 17.79 0.97 18.19
C ALA A 2 16.38 1.41 17.75
N GLN A 3 16.24 2.69 17.41
CA GLN A 3 15.05 3.18 16.73
C GLN A 3 14.99 2.44 15.39
N ARG A 4 14.05 1.51 15.24
CA ARG A 4 13.76 0.89 13.94
C ARG A 4 13.08 1.96 13.10
N THR A 5 13.86 2.74 12.36
CA THR A 5 13.43 3.64 11.28
C THR A 5 12.95 2.86 10.04
N GLY A 6 12.21 1.76 10.26
CA GLY A 6 11.61 0.96 9.21
C GLY A 6 10.10 1.15 9.23
N ALA A 7 9.52 1.50 8.09
CA ALA A 7 8.07 1.53 7.92
C ALA A 7 7.47 0.15 8.29
N THR A 8 6.44 0.16 9.13
CA THR A 8 5.72 -1.06 9.54
C THR A 8 4.93 -1.59 8.36
N ILE A 9 5.08 -2.89 8.06
CA ILE A 9 4.29 -3.59 7.03
C ILE A 9 3.40 -4.60 7.73
N TYR A 10 2.11 -4.56 7.39
CA TYR A 10 1.14 -5.58 7.77
C TYR A 10 0.88 -6.49 6.57
N TYR A 11 1.09 -7.79 6.76
CA TYR A 11 0.76 -8.81 5.77
C TYR A 11 -0.51 -9.53 6.22
N LEU A 12 -1.46 -9.63 5.30
CA LEU A 12 -2.73 -10.33 5.51
C LEU A 12 -2.88 -11.35 4.39
N GLU A 13 -3.22 -12.57 4.76
CA GLU A 13 -3.51 -13.67 3.85
C GLU A 13 -4.91 -14.16 4.13
N PHE A 14 -5.74 -14.22 3.08
CA PHE A 14 -7.13 -14.64 3.16
C PHE A 14 -7.31 -15.91 2.35
N MET A 15 -7.96 -16.92 2.95
CA MET A 15 -8.31 -18.17 2.28
C MET A 15 -9.82 -18.40 2.46
N PRO A 16 -10.54 -18.82 1.40
CA PRO A 16 -11.92 -19.25 1.55
C PRO A 16 -12.02 -20.36 2.60
N ARG A 17 -13.06 -20.29 3.43
CA ARG A 17 -13.31 -21.33 4.42
C ARG A 17 -14.03 -22.50 3.75
N GLU A 18 -13.27 -23.46 3.23
CA GLU A 18 -13.82 -24.63 2.55
C GLU A 18 -14.13 -25.77 3.52
N GLY A 19 -15.36 -25.80 4.05
CA GLY A 19 -15.93 -26.96 4.75
C GLY A 19 -15.01 -27.63 5.78
N ASP A 20 -14.91 -28.96 5.71
CA ASP A 20 -14.11 -29.81 6.61
C ASP A 20 -12.71 -30.10 6.07
N GLN A 21 -12.21 -29.23 5.17
CA GLN A 21 -10.87 -29.39 4.62
C GLN A 21 -9.79 -29.06 5.65
N ARG A 22 -8.59 -29.62 5.42
CA ARG A 22 -7.42 -29.34 6.23
C ARG A 22 -7.12 -27.83 6.20
N ALA A 23 -6.88 -27.25 7.37
CA ALA A 23 -6.53 -25.84 7.48
C ALA A 23 -5.32 -25.48 6.59
N PRO A 24 -5.35 -24.33 5.90
CA PRO A 24 -4.26 -23.91 5.03
C PRO A 24 -2.99 -23.62 5.83
N VAL A 25 -1.83 -23.83 5.20
CA VAL A 25 -0.54 -23.39 5.74
C VAL A 25 -0.28 -21.98 5.23
N MET A 26 -0.31 -21.01 6.13
CA MET A 26 -0.13 -19.59 5.82
C MET A 26 1.35 -19.21 5.90
N SER A 27 1.72 -18.15 5.17
CA SER A 27 3.10 -17.65 5.16
C SER A 27 3.38 -16.68 6.30
N LEU A 28 4.60 -16.68 6.83
CA LEU A 28 5.05 -15.67 7.81
C LEU A 28 5.38 -14.33 7.16
N PHE A 29 5.72 -14.35 5.86
CA PHE A 29 6.13 -13.20 5.08
C PHE A 29 5.61 -13.35 3.65
N PRO A 30 5.32 -12.22 2.96
CA PRO A 30 4.91 -12.28 1.57
C PRO A 30 6.05 -12.75 0.68
N ALA A 31 5.73 -13.62 -0.29
CA ALA A 31 6.65 -13.96 -1.37
C ALA A 31 6.77 -12.77 -2.35
N GLN A 32 7.96 -12.61 -2.94
CA GLN A 32 8.17 -11.59 -3.97
C GLN A 32 7.28 -11.86 -5.18
N GLY A 33 6.66 -10.79 -5.70
CA GLY A 33 5.73 -10.85 -6.83
C GLY A 33 4.40 -11.54 -6.55
N ASP A 34 4.15 -12.05 -5.34
CA ASP A 34 2.94 -12.81 -5.03
C ASP A 34 1.87 -12.02 -4.27
N ILE A 35 1.96 -10.69 -4.28
CA ILE A 35 0.98 -9.83 -3.61
C ILE A 35 -0.16 -9.45 -4.55
N ASP A 36 -1.38 -9.80 -4.19
CA ASP A 36 -2.59 -9.38 -4.93
C ASP A 36 -2.88 -7.89 -4.74
N ILE A 37 -2.73 -7.36 -3.52
CA ILE A 37 -2.98 -5.95 -3.20
C ILE A 37 -1.92 -5.42 -2.25
N ALA A 38 -1.30 -4.31 -2.64
CA ALA A 38 -0.38 -3.55 -1.82
C ALA A 38 -0.94 -2.15 -1.57
N VAL A 39 -0.92 -1.70 -0.31
CA VAL A 39 -1.58 -0.46 0.12
C VAL A 39 -0.59 0.40 0.90
N ALA A 40 -0.38 1.62 0.46
CA ALA A 40 0.59 2.57 1.00
C ALA A 40 -0.08 3.89 1.39
N SER A 41 0.19 4.37 2.59
CA SER A 41 -0.31 5.67 3.06
C SER A 41 0.46 6.84 2.47
N GLU A 42 1.70 6.59 2.00
CA GLU A 42 2.59 7.57 1.39
C GLU A 42 3.28 7.02 0.14
N ILE A 43 3.65 7.90 -0.78
CA ILE A 43 4.34 7.51 -2.02
C ILE A 43 5.69 6.84 -1.74
N ALA A 44 6.37 7.24 -0.67
CA ALA A 44 7.62 6.64 -0.23
C ALA A 44 7.48 5.16 0.16
N GLU A 45 6.33 4.78 0.73
CA GLU A 45 6.01 3.39 1.07
C GLU A 45 5.78 2.55 -0.19
N ALA A 46 5.08 3.11 -1.17
CA ALA A 46 4.89 2.45 -2.47
C ALA A 46 6.24 2.18 -3.16
N GLY A 47 7.15 3.17 -3.16
CA GLY A 47 8.51 2.99 -3.68
C GLY A 47 9.29 1.87 -2.96
N ARG A 48 9.11 1.75 -1.64
CA ARG A 48 9.71 0.64 -0.85
C ARG A 48 9.09 -0.71 -1.19
N MET A 49 7.81 -0.79 -1.49
CA MET A 49 7.17 -2.06 -1.90
C MET A 49 7.64 -2.51 -3.28
N ILE A 50 7.78 -1.57 -4.21
CA ILE A 50 8.33 -1.84 -5.55
C ILE A 50 9.79 -2.30 -5.43
N SER A 51 10.63 -1.60 -4.66
CA SER A 51 12.06 -1.96 -4.54
C SER A 51 12.29 -3.28 -3.81
N ARG A 52 11.36 -3.71 -2.95
CA ARG A 52 11.38 -5.03 -2.31
C ARG A 52 10.89 -6.17 -3.21
N GLY A 53 10.43 -5.86 -4.41
CA GLY A 53 9.90 -6.85 -5.35
C GLY A 53 8.55 -7.43 -4.93
N PHE A 54 7.78 -6.72 -4.10
CA PHE A 54 6.44 -7.20 -3.72
C PHE A 54 5.41 -6.98 -4.83
N ILE A 55 5.63 -5.99 -5.68
CA ILE A 55 4.70 -5.60 -6.74
C ILE A 55 5.06 -6.33 -8.04
N SER A 56 4.07 -6.94 -8.67
CA SER A 56 4.18 -7.68 -9.93
C SER A 56 3.17 -7.15 -10.96
N PRO A 57 3.58 -7.00 -12.24
CA PRO A 57 2.69 -6.54 -13.30
C PRO A 57 1.64 -7.60 -13.68
N GLU A 58 1.86 -8.86 -13.31
CA GLU A 58 0.94 -9.96 -13.58
C GLU A 58 -0.27 -9.97 -12.64
N LYS A 59 -0.11 -9.56 -11.36
CA LYS A 59 -1.19 -9.67 -10.37
C LYS A 59 -1.43 -8.50 -9.43
N SER A 60 -0.45 -7.64 -9.16
CA SER A 60 -0.57 -6.69 -8.05
C SER A 60 -1.42 -5.47 -8.40
N ALA A 61 -2.42 -5.19 -7.56
CA ALA A 61 -3.01 -3.86 -7.43
C ALA A 61 -2.21 -3.05 -6.41
N LEU A 62 -1.57 -1.97 -6.84
CA LEU A 62 -0.89 -1.03 -5.95
C LEU A 62 -1.81 0.18 -5.71
N ILE A 63 -2.10 0.44 -4.45
CA ILE A 63 -2.91 1.57 -3.99
C ILE A 63 -2.02 2.45 -3.12
N ALA A 64 -1.84 3.72 -3.48
CA ALA A 64 -0.96 4.61 -2.73
C ALA A 64 -1.48 6.03 -2.66
N SER A 65 -1.23 6.73 -1.56
CA SER A 65 -1.36 8.19 -1.61
C SER A 65 -0.16 8.82 -2.31
N ASP A 66 -0.42 9.76 -3.23
CA ASP A 66 0.62 10.47 -3.97
C ASP A 66 0.86 11.90 -3.47
N HIS A 67 0.37 12.24 -2.28
CA HIS A 67 0.58 13.55 -1.68
C HIS A 67 2.07 13.84 -1.50
N ARG A 68 2.44 15.13 -1.59
CA ARG A 68 3.80 15.56 -1.27
C ARG A 68 3.99 15.51 0.24
N VAL A 69 4.83 14.60 0.70
CA VAL A 69 5.35 14.64 2.06
C VAL A 69 6.51 15.64 2.07
N PHE A 70 6.27 16.86 2.58
CA PHE A 70 7.37 17.72 2.99
C PHE A 70 8.02 17.04 4.20
N GLY A 71 9.08 16.28 3.96
CA GLY A 71 9.76 15.56 5.01
C GLY A 71 10.21 16.52 6.12
N ILE A 72 10.10 16.07 7.37
CA ILE A 72 10.71 16.73 8.54
C ILE A 72 12.24 16.96 8.34
N THR A 73 12.81 16.34 7.33
CA THR A 73 14.19 16.46 6.83
C THR A 73 14.59 17.82 6.27
N GLU A 74 13.69 18.79 6.03
CA GLU A 74 14.13 20.18 5.76
C GLU A 74 14.88 20.82 6.95
N LYS A 75 14.90 20.17 8.14
CA LYS A 75 15.64 20.66 9.31
C LYS A 75 16.96 19.96 9.62
N SER A 76 17.43 19.01 8.82
CA SER A 76 18.71 18.32 9.12
C SER A 76 19.39 17.85 7.84
N ALA A 77 20.32 18.65 7.33
CA ALA A 77 21.18 18.28 6.23
C ALA A 77 22.05 17.05 6.58
N THR A 78 22.04 16.05 5.69
CA THR A 78 23.19 15.33 5.09
C THR A 78 22.70 13.98 4.52
N GLY A 79 22.54 13.93 3.20
CA GLY A 79 22.14 12.78 2.40
C GLY A 79 20.82 13.06 1.67
N ASP A 80 20.84 13.12 0.33
CA ASP A 80 19.71 13.41 -0.58
C ASP A 80 18.58 12.36 -0.51
N GLY A 81 18.00 12.15 0.66
CA GLY A 81 16.90 11.22 0.93
C GLY A 81 15.54 11.72 0.46
N SER A 82 15.50 12.66 -0.49
CA SER A 82 14.25 13.05 -1.13
C SER A 82 13.75 11.90 -1.98
N VAL A 83 12.58 11.39 -1.64
CA VAL A 83 11.89 10.38 -2.42
C VAL A 83 11.48 10.99 -3.76
N ASP A 84 12.02 10.48 -4.87
CA ASP A 84 11.61 10.90 -6.21
C ASP A 84 10.20 10.37 -6.50
N ARG A 85 9.22 11.25 -6.27
CA ARG A 85 7.80 10.97 -6.46
C ARG A 85 7.51 10.56 -7.89
N ASP A 86 8.04 11.28 -8.87
CA ASP A 86 7.68 11.09 -10.27
C ASP A 86 8.27 9.77 -10.78
N LEU A 87 9.49 9.42 -10.35
CA LEU A 87 10.04 8.09 -10.56
C LEU A 87 9.16 7.00 -9.95
N ILE A 88 8.68 7.15 -8.72
CA ILE A 88 7.81 6.13 -8.10
C ILE A 88 6.48 6.01 -8.83
N LEU A 89 5.91 7.11 -9.32
CA LEU A 89 4.69 7.07 -10.13
C LEU A 89 4.91 6.33 -11.46
N GLU A 90 6.04 6.58 -12.13
CA GLU A 90 6.44 5.84 -13.33
C GLU A 90 6.59 4.35 -13.02
N MET A 91 7.28 4.02 -11.93
CA MET A 91 7.52 2.64 -11.52
C MET A 91 6.24 1.93 -11.10
N GLY A 92 5.34 2.59 -10.38
CA GLY A 92 4.03 2.05 -10.03
C GLY A 92 3.20 1.73 -11.27
N THR A 93 3.22 2.62 -12.25
CA THR A 93 2.57 2.41 -13.57
C THR A 93 3.18 1.26 -14.34
N ARG A 94 4.51 1.08 -14.27
CA ARG A 94 5.23 0.03 -15.00
C ARG A 94 5.09 -1.35 -14.35
N TYR A 95 5.14 -1.44 -13.03
CA TYR A 95 5.31 -2.69 -12.30
C TYR A 95 4.05 -3.20 -11.62
N ALA A 96 2.98 -2.40 -11.47
CA ALA A 96 1.71 -2.90 -10.97
C ALA A 96 0.77 -3.25 -12.13
N ARG A 97 -0.01 -4.32 -11.96
CA ARG A 97 -1.12 -4.64 -12.89
C ARG A 97 -2.15 -3.50 -12.91
N THR A 98 -2.40 -2.92 -11.74
CA THR A 98 -3.30 -1.78 -11.57
C THR A 98 -2.67 -0.84 -10.55
N PHE A 99 -2.54 0.43 -10.89
CA PHE A 99 -2.01 1.44 -10.00
C PHE A 99 -3.06 2.52 -9.74
N ILE A 100 -3.52 2.60 -8.49
CA ILE A 100 -4.49 3.60 -8.03
C ILE A 100 -3.74 4.56 -7.11
N HIS A 101 -3.64 5.82 -7.52
CA HIS A 101 -3.00 6.83 -6.70
C HIS A 101 -3.71 8.17 -6.79
N PHE A 102 -3.77 8.86 -5.65
CA PHE A 102 -4.33 10.21 -5.51
C PHE A 102 -3.95 10.81 -4.15
N ASP A 103 -4.23 12.10 -3.98
CA ASP A 103 -3.96 12.79 -2.73
C ASP A 103 -5.01 12.41 -1.68
N MET A 104 -4.70 11.41 -0.86
CA MET A 104 -5.56 10.95 0.23
C MET A 104 -5.48 11.90 1.43
N SER A 105 -4.38 12.64 1.58
CA SER A 105 -4.26 13.67 2.63
C SER A 105 -5.28 14.78 2.40
N GLU A 106 -5.51 15.13 1.14
CA GLU A 106 -6.51 16.09 0.71
C GLU A 106 -7.94 15.62 1.05
N ILE A 107 -8.26 14.35 0.78
CA ILE A 107 -9.54 13.73 1.16
C ILE A 107 -9.74 13.71 2.68
N VAL A 108 -8.69 13.34 3.42
CA VAL A 108 -8.68 13.34 4.88
C VAL A 108 -9.02 14.73 5.42
N GLN A 109 -8.41 15.79 4.86
CA GLN A 109 -8.66 17.18 5.25
C GLN A 109 -10.08 17.63 4.89
N ARG A 110 -10.55 17.38 3.66
CA ARG A 110 -11.90 17.76 3.21
C ARG A 110 -13.00 17.16 4.08
N HIS A 111 -12.83 15.91 4.51
CA HIS A 111 -13.87 15.15 5.18
C HIS A 111 -13.66 15.01 6.70
N GLY A 112 -12.59 15.57 7.25
CA GLY A 112 -12.29 15.48 8.69
C GLY A 112 -12.13 14.04 9.16
N THR A 113 -11.48 13.21 8.35
CA THR A 113 -11.31 11.77 8.63
C THR A 113 -9.83 11.42 8.87
N VAL A 114 -9.48 10.13 8.87
CA VAL A 114 -8.12 9.61 9.03
C VAL A 114 -7.66 8.90 7.77
N ILE A 115 -6.34 8.84 7.55
CA ILE A 115 -5.76 8.23 6.33
C ILE A 115 -6.18 6.77 6.13
N SER A 116 -6.36 6.02 7.22
CA SER A 116 -6.84 4.63 7.17
C SER A 116 -8.24 4.51 6.59
N ALA A 117 -9.13 5.48 6.83
CA ALA A 117 -10.46 5.50 6.23
C ALA A 117 -10.42 5.76 4.73
N ALA A 118 -9.55 6.69 4.29
CA ALA A 118 -9.33 6.95 2.86
C ALA A 118 -8.74 5.71 2.15
N LEU A 119 -7.77 5.03 2.78
CA LEU A 119 -7.19 3.78 2.25
C LEU A 119 -8.24 2.66 2.19
N LEU A 120 -9.06 2.50 3.23
CA LEU A 120 -10.14 1.50 3.23
C LEU A 120 -11.14 1.76 2.10
N GLY A 121 -11.53 3.03 1.89
CA GLY A 121 -12.38 3.43 0.78
C GLY A 121 -11.72 3.16 -0.59
N ALA A 122 -10.42 3.41 -0.72
CA ALA A 122 -9.67 3.09 -1.93
C ALA A 122 -9.62 1.58 -2.21
N ILE A 123 -9.42 0.75 -1.17
CA ILE A 123 -9.49 -0.72 -1.28
C ILE A 123 -10.88 -1.14 -1.74
N ALA A 124 -11.94 -0.64 -1.10
CA ALA A 124 -13.32 -0.95 -1.45
C ALA A 124 -13.65 -0.57 -2.90
N GLY A 125 -13.27 0.64 -3.32
CA GLY A 125 -13.51 1.16 -4.67
C GLY A 125 -12.65 0.50 -5.75
N SER A 126 -11.53 -0.14 -5.40
CA SER A 126 -10.64 -0.81 -6.36
C SER A 126 -11.24 -2.07 -6.97
N GLY A 127 -12.19 -2.72 -6.27
CA GLY A 127 -12.69 -4.05 -6.64
C GLY A 127 -11.64 -5.16 -6.59
N ALA A 128 -10.46 -4.91 -5.99
CA ALA A 128 -9.37 -5.88 -5.97
C ALA A 128 -9.59 -7.02 -4.96
N LEU A 129 -10.43 -6.82 -3.94
CA LEU A 129 -10.84 -7.87 -3.02
C LEU A 129 -12.16 -8.51 -3.48
N PRO A 130 -12.35 -9.82 -3.26
CA PRO A 130 -13.59 -10.53 -3.60
C PRO A 130 -14.71 -10.29 -2.56
N PHE A 131 -14.83 -9.07 -2.03
CA PHE A 131 -15.81 -8.71 -1.01
C PHE A 131 -16.84 -7.73 -1.58
N HIS A 132 -18.10 -7.88 -1.16
CA HIS A 132 -19.15 -6.93 -1.52
C HIS A 132 -18.93 -5.59 -0.79
N SER A 133 -19.29 -4.46 -1.42
CA SER A 133 -19.03 -3.11 -0.88
C SER A 133 -19.58 -2.90 0.53
N THR A 134 -20.72 -3.52 0.83
CA THR A 134 -21.36 -3.47 2.15
C THR A 134 -20.48 -3.97 3.30
N VAL A 135 -19.50 -4.84 3.02
CA VAL A 135 -18.54 -5.33 4.04
C VAL A 135 -17.64 -4.20 4.55
N PHE A 136 -17.46 -3.13 3.78
CA PHE A 136 -16.61 -1.99 4.12
C PHE A 136 -17.37 -0.85 4.83
N GLU A 137 -18.70 -0.93 4.89
CA GLU A 137 -19.60 0.14 5.37
C GLU A 137 -20.15 -0.13 6.78
N THR A 138 -19.68 -1.19 7.45
CA THR A 138 -20.16 -1.64 8.76
C THR A 138 -19.41 -0.98 9.90
#